data_AF-A0A7X6VIM0-F1
#
_entry.id   AF-A0A7X6VIM0-F1
#
_cell.length_a   1.000
_cell.length_b   1.000
_cell.length_c   1.000
_cell.angle_alpha   90.00
_cell.angle_beta   90.00
_cell.angle_gamma   90.00
#
_symmetry.space_group_name_H-M   'P 1'
#
loop_
_entity.id
_entity.type
_entity.pdbx_description
1 polymer ?
#
loop_
_entity_poly.entity_id
_entity_poly.type
_entity_poly.pdbx_seq_one_letter_code
_entity_poly.pdbx_strand_id
1 'polypeptide(L)'
;MAKSKYPDLKTALLSNIEVDPNTGCWNWQKSVVQNKGYGRLTFKKKEYHVHRLSYELFRGEIKDGLFVCHKCNNPRCCNPDHLYLGTHYDNMQDRKRSGGYDKNPKEKLNPAICKGIRELNKLGKSVKEINGITGFGKTTINRVLKNERYPDKNFVWKKSRADNLTENQVTKIRELHDAGHQNHEICRIMGIKARRVADILKNINYKDSDYDVTWIPEPGKSAARSK
;
A
#
# COMPACT_ATOMS: atom_id res chain seq x y z
N MET A 1 -22.42 1.06 -41.93
CA MET A 1 -22.36 0.40 -40.60
C MET A 1 -21.19 -0.57 -40.59
N ALA A 2 -20.23 -0.47 -39.66
CA ALA A 2 -19.10 -1.40 -39.62
C ALA A 2 -19.61 -2.84 -39.42
N LYS A 3 -19.40 -3.70 -40.42
CA LYS A 3 -19.75 -5.11 -40.33
C LYS A 3 -18.88 -5.74 -39.25
N SER A 4 -19.50 -6.53 -38.35
CA SER A 4 -18.75 -7.33 -37.38
C SER A 4 -17.78 -8.26 -38.12
N LYS A 5 -16.54 -8.39 -37.63
CA LYS A 5 -15.51 -9.30 -38.20
C LYS A 5 -15.99 -10.75 -38.27
N TYR A 6 -16.87 -11.14 -37.35
CA TYR A 6 -17.44 -12.48 -37.25
C TYR A 6 -18.95 -12.46 -37.55
N PRO A 7 -19.48 -13.51 -38.19
CA PRO A 7 -20.90 -13.60 -38.53
C PRO A 7 -21.79 -13.68 -37.29
N ASP A 8 -21.36 -14.42 -36.27
CA ASP A 8 -22.07 -14.61 -35.01
C ASP A 8 -21.10 -14.72 -33.81
N LEU A 9 -21.67 -14.76 -32.60
CA LEU A 9 -20.93 -14.87 -31.34
C LEU A 9 -20.20 -16.20 -31.17
N LYS A 10 -20.75 -17.30 -31.69
CA LYS A 10 -20.16 -18.63 -31.59
C LYS A 10 -18.89 -18.72 -32.44
N THR A 11 -18.93 -18.21 -33.67
CA THR A 11 -17.71 -18.07 -34.50
C THR A 11 -16.70 -17.14 -33.83
N ALA A 12 -17.14 -15.99 -33.32
CA ALA A 12 -16.26 -15.04 -32.63
C ALA A 12 -15.55 -15.67 -31.42
N LEU A 13 -16.22 -16.54 -30.68
CA LEU A 13 -15.65 -17.30 -29.57
C LEU A 13 -14.65 -18.34 -30.07
N LEU A 14 -15.09 -19.27 -30.92
CA LEU A 14 -14.30 -20.44 -31.33
C LEU A 14 -13.09 -20.09 -32.21
N SER A 15 -13.14 -19.00 -32.99
CA SER A 15 -11.99 -18.58 -33.81
C SER A 15 -10.84 -17.95 -33.01
N ASN A 16 -10.98 -17.80 -31.69
CA ASN A 16 -10.03 -17.09 -30.84
C ASN A 16 -9.62 -17.88 -29.60
N ILE A 17 -9.81 -19.20 -29.62
CA ILE A 17 -9.36 -20.11 -28.57
C ILE A 17 -8.16 -20.94 -29.04
N GLU A 18 -7.35 -21.36 -28.08
CA GLU A 18 -6.34 -22.38 -28.22
C GLU A 18 -6.66 -23.51 -27.25
N VAL A 19 -6.70 -24.75 -27.73
CA VAL A 19 -6.99 -25.91 -26.88
C VAL A 19 -5.68 -26.42 -26.28
N ASP A 20 -5.59 -26.42 -24.96
CA ASP A 20 -4.47 -27.03 -24.24
C ASP A 20 -4.67 -28.56 -24.20
N PRO A 21 -3.78 -29.36 -24.81
CA PRO A 21 -3.93 -30.81 -24.87
C PRO A 21 -3.78 -31.51 -23.51
N ASN A 22 -3.08 -30.89 -22.55
CA ASN A 22 -2.84 -31.50 -21.25
C ASN A 22 -4.03 -31.29 -20.31
N THR A 23 -4.64 -30.10 -20.35
CA THR A 23 -5.73 -29.75 -19.44
C THR A 23 -7.11 -29.84 -20.08
N GLY A 24 -7.20 -29.83 -21.41
CA GLY A 24 -8.46 -29.69 -22.16
C GLY A 24 -9.04 -28.26 -22.12
N CYS A 25 -8.31 -27.28 -21.58
CA CYS A 25 -8.80 -25.91 -21.49
C CYS A 25 -8.89 -25.27 -22.87
N TRP A 26 -9.99 -24.55 -23.13
CA TRP A 26 -10.12 -23.66 -24.29
C TRP A 26 -9.66 -22.27 -23.88
N ASN A 27 -8.38 -21.99 -24.07
CA ASN A 27 -7.74 -20.77 -23.62
C ASN A 27 -8.03 -19.61 -24.57
N TRP A 28 -8.69 -18.56 -24.05
CA TRP A 28 -8.94 -17.34 -24.79
C TRP A 28 -7.65 -16.59 -25.14
N GLN A 29 -7.49 -16.25 -26.43
CA GLN A 29 -6.25 -15.66 -26.98
C GLN A 29 -6.32 -14.15 -27.24
N LYS A 30 -7.45 -13.49 -26.91
CA LYS A 30 -7.62 -12.04 -27.11
C LYS A 30 -7.63 -11.29 -25.79
N SER A 31 -8.28 -10.14 -25.76
CA SER A 31 -8.27 -9.23 -24.61
C SER A 31 -8.79 -9.89 -23.35
N VAL A 32 -8.18 -9.53 -22.23
CA VAL A 32 -8.54 -9.97 -20.87
C VAL A 32 -8.76 -8.76 -19.96
N VAL A 33 -9.49 -8.95 -18.86
CA VAL A 33 -9.60 -7.96 -17.78
C VAL A 33 -8.24 -7.83 -17.10
N GLN A 34 -7.61 -6.64 -17.15
CA GLN A 34 -6.23 -6.39 -16.71
C GLN A 34 -5.89 -6.89 -15.28
N ASN A 35 -6.87 -6.94 -14.37
CA ASN A 35 -6.64 -7.32 -12.96
C ASN A 35 -7.21 -8.69 -12.57
N LYS A 36 -7.94 -9.37 -13.46
CA LYS A 36 -8.63 -10.63 -13.14
C LYS A 36 -8.34 -11.77 -14.11
N GLY A 37 -7.73 -11.48 -15.26
CA GLY A 37 -7.38 -12.49 -16.27
C GLY A 37 -8.55 -13.05 -17.07
N TYR A 38 -9.80 -12.69 -16.74
CA TYR A 38 -10.99 -13.14 -17.48
C TYR A 38 -11.00 -12.64 -18.92
N GLY A 39 -11.23 -13.54 -19.87
CA GLY A 39 -11.40 -13.20 -21.28
C GLY A 39 -12.57 -12.24 -21.54
N ARG A 40 -12.37 -11.30 -22.48
CA ARG A 40 -13.37 -10.35 -22.96
C ARG A 40 -13.52 -10.48 -24.48
N LEU A 41 -14.75 -10.41 -24.95
CA LEU A 41 -15.09 -10.34 -26.38
C LEU A 41 -16.03 -9.16 -26.61
N THR A 42 -15.68 -8.29 -27.56
CA THR A 42 -16.57 -7.23 -28.03
C THR A 42 -17.17 -7.63 -29.36
N PHE A 43 -18.51 -7.71 -29.44
CA PHE A 43 -19.24 -8.08 -30.64
C PHE A 43 -20.41 -7.11 -30.83
N LYS A 44 -20.53 -6.50 -32.02
CA LYS A 44 -21.55 -5.48 -32.35
C LYS A 44 -21.68 -4.38 -31.28
N LYS A 45 -20.54 -3.84 -30.81
CA LYS A 45 -20.42 -2.82 -29.75
C LYS A 45 -20.87 -3.26 -28.33
N LYS A 46 -21.25 -4.52 -28.13
CA LYS A 46 -21.54 -5.08 -26.81
C LYS A 46 -20.36 -5.93 -26.33
N GLU A 47 -20.05 -5.83 -25.05
CA GLU A 47 -18.99 -6.60 -24.42
C GLU A 47 -19.55 -7.82 -23.71
N TYR A 48 -18.83 -8.92 -23.81
CA TYR A 48 -19.16 -10.21 -23.21
C TYR A 48 -17.95 -10.77 -22.44
N HIS A 49 -18.22 -11.34 -21.27
CA HIS A 49 -17.25 -12.21 -20.60
C HIS A 49 -17.25 -13.57 -21.26
N VAL A 50 -16.09 -14.02 -21.71
CA VAL A 50 -15.94 -15.17 -22.61
C VAL A 50 -16.44 -16.46 -21.96
N HIS A 51 -16.18 -16.67 -20.68
CA HIS A 51 -16.66 -17.85 -19.95
C HIS A 51 -18.19 -17.87 -19.81
N ARG A 52 -18.82 -16.72 -19.51
CA ARG A 52 -20.28 -16.61 -19.45
C ARG A 52 -20.93 -16.84 -20.81
N LEU A 53 -20.39 -16.20 -21.84
CA LEU A 53 -20.85 -16.37 -23.21
C LEU A 53 -20.74 -17.84 -23.65
N SER A 54 -19.65 -18.52 -23.33
CA SER A 54 -19.49 -19.94 -23.65
C SER A 54 -20.55 -20.79 -22.95
N TYR A 55 -20.82 -20.53 -21.67
CA TYR A 55 -21.90 -21.21 -20.96
C TYR A 55 -23.26 -21.00 -21.65
N GLU A 56 -23.61 -19.76 -21.98
CA GLU A 56 -24.87 -19.44 -22.67
C GLU A 56 -24.99 -20.12 -24.03
N LEU A 57 -23.91 -20.17 -24.82
CA LEU A 57 -23.91 -20.74 -26.16
C LEU A 57 -23.96 -22.28 -26.20
N PHE A 58 -23.42 -22.96 -25.18
CA PHE A 58 -23.25 -24.42 -25.20
C PHE A 58 -24.04 -25.16 -24.12
N ARG A 59 -24.35 -24.52 -22.99
CA ARG A 59 -25.08 -25.11 -21.85
C ARG A 59 -26.47 -24.50 -21.65
N GLY A 60 -26.71 -23.29 -22.17
CA GLY A 60 -27.99 -22.61 -22.11
C GLY A 60 -28.02 -21.48 -21.08
N GLU A 61 -29.23 -21.04 -20.73
CA GLU A 61 -29.45 -19.81 -19.96
C GLU A 61 -28.80 -19.82 -18.57
N ILE A 62 -28.23 -18.67 -18.19
CA ILE A 62 -27.74 -18.41 -16.84
C ILE A 62 -28.88 -17.80 -16.03
N LYS A 63 -29.48 -18.57 -15.12
CA LYS A 63 -30.54 -18.05 -14.23
C LYS A 63 -30.02 -16.90 -13.34
N ASP A 64 -30.91 -15.98 -13.00
CA ASP A 64 -30.59 -14.86 -12.13
C ASP A 64 -30.02 -15.31 -10.78
N GLY A 65 -29.02 -14.57 -10.29
CA GLY A 65 -28.31 -14.88 -9.05
C GLY A 65 -27.23 -15.97 -9.15
N LEU A 66 -27.07 -16.62 -10.32
CA LEU A 66 -26.02 -17.62 -10.54
C LEU A 66 -24.78 -17.05 -11.22
N PHE A 67 -23.64 -17.59 -10.83
CA PHE A 67 -22.32 -17.28 -11.37
C PHE A 67 -21.81 -18.45 -12.20
N VAL A 68 -21.09 -18.16 -13.28
CA VAL A 68 -20.39 -19.17 -14.07
C VAL A 68 -19.00 -19.33 -13.48
N CYS A 69 -18.75 -20.48 -12.88
CA CYS A 69 -17.53 -20.81 -12.16
C CYS A 69 -16.67 -21.81 -12.96
N HIS A 70 -15.35 -21.79 -12.72
CA HIS A 70 -14.37 -22.65 -13.39
C HIS A 70 -13.99 -23.83 -12.52
N LYS A 71 -14.13 -25.07 -13.01
CA LYS A 71 -13.58 -26.27 -12.35
C LYS A 71 -12.06 -26.34 -12.43
N CYS A 72 -11.48 -25.77 -13.49
CA CYS A 72 -10.05 -25.81 -13.78
C CYS A 72 -9.23 -24.68 -13.13
N ASN A 73 -9.87 -23.74 -12.43
CA ASN A 73 -9.22 -22.55 -11.86
C ASN A 73 -8.40 -21.71 -12.85
N ASN A 74 -8.71 -21.78 -14.15
CA ASN A 74 -8.05 -21.00 -15.20
C ASN A 74 -9.01 -19.90 -15.72
N PRO A 75 -8.80 -18.62 -15.39
CA PRO A 75 -9.69 -17.52 -15.79
C PRO A 75 -9.81 -17.30 -17.31
N ARG A 76 -8.84 -17.77 -18.11
CA ARG A 76 -8.87 -17.68 -19.58
C ARG A 76 -9.63 -18.82 -20.23
N CYS A 77 -9.91 -19.89 -19.48
CA CYS A 77 -10.62 -21.04 -20.00
C CYS A 77 -12.08 -20.69 -20.28
N CYS A 78 -12.58 -21.11 -21.44
CA CYS A 78 -13.98 -21.00 -21.82
C CYS A 78 -14.54 -22.34 -22.31
N ASN A 79 -13.91 -23.47 -21.97
CA ASN A 79 -14.46 -24.78 -22.29
C ASN A 79 -15.75 -25.00 -21.48
N PRO A 80 -16.92 -25.21 -22.11
CA PRO A 80 -18.19 -25.40 -21.42
C PRO A 80 -18.24 -26.59 -20.46
N ASP A 81 -17.36 -27.59 -20.62
CA ASP A 81 -17.26 -28.73 -19.70
C ASP A 81 -16.52 -28.39 -18.40
N HIS A 82 -15.66 -27.38 -18.47
CA HIS A 82 -14.93 -26.83 -17.32
C HIS A 82 -15.71 -25.74 -16.59
N LEU A 83 -16.94 -25.45 -17.03
CA LEU A 83 -17.81 -24.44 -16.44
C LEU A 83 -19.00 -25.08 -15.72
N TYR A 84 -19.47 -24.42 -14.66
CA TYR A 84 -20.69 -24.79 -13.94
C TYR A 84 -21.37 -23.54 -13.39
N LEU A 85 -22.68 -23.65 -13.12
CA LEU A 85 -23.40 -22.61 -12.39
C LEU A 85 -23.24 -22.86 -10.89
N GLY A 86 -22.75 -21.86 -10.19
CA GLY A 86 -22.66 -21.85 -8.74
C GLY A 86 -23.36 -20.62 -8.16
N THR A 87 -23.80 -20.73 -6.92
CA THR A 87 -24.22 -19.54 -6.18
C THR A 87 -22.97 -18.73 -5.76
N HIS A 88 -23.18 -17.49 -5.34
CA HIS A 88 -22.10 -16.71 -4.71
C HIS A 88 -21.49 -17.46 -3.50
N TYR A 89 -22.33 -18.19 -2.75
CA TYR A 89 -21.89 -19.02 -1.64
C TYR A 89 -20.99 -20.17 -2.09
N ASP A 90 -21.36 -20.88 -3.14
CA ASP A 90 -20.56 -22.00 -3.68
C ASP A 90 -19.20 -21.51 -4.18
N ASN A 91 -19.18 -20.40 -4.92
CA ASN A 91 -17.93 -19.78 -5.38
C ASN A 91 -17.01 -19.36 -4.21
N MET A 92 -17.59 -18.86 -3.11
CA MET A 92 -16.84 -18.55 -1.89
C MET A 92 -16.32 -19.82 -1.19
N GLN A 93 -17.10 -20.90 -1.16
CA GLN A 93 -16.67 -22.18 -0.59
C GLN A 93 -15.58 -22.85 -1.43
N ASP A 94 -15.67 -22.81 -2.75
CA ASP A 94 -14.65 -23.36 -3.65
C ASP A 94 -13.35 -22.56 -3.57
N ARG A 95 -13.43 -21.23 -3.41
CA ARG A 95 -12.27 -20.40 -3.08
C ARG A 95 -11.66 -20.77 -1.72
N LYS A 96 -12.48 -21.12 -0.72
CA LYS A 96 -12.01 -21.58 0.60
C LYS A 96 -11.32 -22.94 0.50
N ARG A 97 -11.86 -23.87 -0.31
CA ARG A 97 -11.32 -25.22 -0.54
C ARG A 97 -10.04 -25.22 -1.37
N SER A 98 -9.92 -24.32 -2.34
CA SER A 98 -8.72 -24.17 -3.19
C SER A 98 -7.57 -23.37 -2.53
N GLY A 99 -7.66 -23.11 -1.22
CA GLY A 99 -6.61 -22.41 -0.47
C GLY A 99 -6.56 -20.90 -0.73
N GLY A 100 -7.58 -20.32 -1.38
CA GLY A 100 -7.67 -18.92 -1.79
C GLY A 100 -7.91 -17.89 -0.66
N TYR A 101 -7.60 -18.27 0.57
CA TYR A 101 -7.24 -17.33 1.62
C TYR A 101 -5.72 -17.33 1.70
N ASP A 102 -5.09 -16.31 1.12
CA ASP A 102 -3.76 -15.90 1.61
C ASP A 102 -3.85 -15.88 3.13
N LYS A 103 -3.00 -16.69 3.76
CA LYS A 103 -2.98 -17.02 5.19
C LYS A 103 -3.53 -15.92 6.06
N ASN A 104 -4.36 -16.30 7.02
CA ASN A 104 -4.90 -15.49 8.11
C ASN A 104 -3.96 -14.29 8.40
N PRO A 105 -4.40 -13.01 8.32
CA PRO A 105 -3.50 -11.86 8.44
C PRO A 105 -2.59 -11.89 9.68
N LYS A 106 -3.04 -12.60 10.73
CA LYS A 106 -2.30 -12.88 11.96
C LYS A 106 -1.10 -13.83 11.80
N GLU A 107 -1.10 -14.73 10.82
CA GLU A 107 0.06 -15.58 10.49
C GLU A 107 1.10 -14.81 9.69
N LYS A 108 0.63 -13.91 8.82
CA LYS A 108 1.51 -13.08 7.98
C LYS A 108 2.24 -12.02 8.81
N LEU A 109 1.56 -11.31 9.72
CA LEU A 109 2.21 -10.39 10.66
C LEU A 109 1.82 -10.81 12.09
N ASN A 110 2.81 -11.21 12.89
CA ASN A 110 2.61 -11.71 14.26
C ASN A 110 3.59 -11.03 15.24
N PRO A 111 3.42 -11.21 16.58
CA PRO A 111 4.28 -10.57 17.58
C PRO A 111 5.77 -10.87 17.40
N ALA A 112 6.13 -12.10 17.03
CA ALA A 112 7.53 -12.51 16.83
C ALA A 112 8.16 -11.79 15.63
N ILE A 113 7.42 -11.69 14.53
CA ILE A 113 7.85 -10.93 13.33
C ILE A 113 7.98 -9.43 13.66
N CYS A 114 7.02 -8.86 14.39
CA CYS A 114 7.10 -7.46 14.82
C CYS A 114 8.31 -7.19 15.71
N LYS A 115 8.64 -8.13 16.62
CA LYS A 115 9.88 -8.08 17.41
C LYS A 115 11.11 -8.11 16.50
N GLY A 116 11.17 -9.02 15.53
CA GLY A 116 12.27 -9.10 14.56
C GLY A 116 12.47 -7.81 13.76
N ILE A 117 11.39 -7.18 13.28
CA ILE A 117 11.43 -5.88 12.60
C ILE A 117 12.03 -4.79 13.50
N ARG A 118 11.64 -4.75 14.78
CA ARG A 118 12.17 -3.78 15.76
C ARG A 118 13.65 -4.01 16.03
N GLU A 119 14.09 -5.26 16.17
CA GLU A 119 15.50 -5.60 16.37
C GLU A 119 16.36 -5.24 15.15
N LEU A 120 15.90 -5.53 13.93
CA LEU A 120 16.60 -5.11 12.70
C LEU A 120 16.80 -3.59 12.66
N ASN A 121 15.77 -2.82 13.04
CA ASN A 121 15.88 -1.37 13.12
C ASN A 121 16.83 -0.90 14.23
N LYS A 122 16.87 -1.59 15.38
CA LYS A 122 17.85 -1.32 16.46
C LYS A 122 19.29 -1.59 16.01
N LEU A 123 19.51 -2.59 15.16
CA LEU A 123 20.79 -2.90 14.52
C LEU A 123 21.18 -1.90 13.41
N GLY A 124 20.40 -0.83 13.20
CA GLY A 124 20.70 0.23 12.24
C GLY A 124 20.26 -0.05 10.81
N LYS A 125 19.47 -1.11 10.56
CA LYS A 125 18.94 -1.39 9.22
C LYS A 125 17.89 -0.36 8.83
N SER A 126 18.02 0.16 7.61
CA SER A 126 17.03 1.05 7.01
C SER A 126 15.72 0.32 6.70
N VAL A 127 14.61 1.05 6.61
CA VAL A 127 13.30 0.49 6.21
C VAL A 127 13.37 -0.21 4.84
N LYS A 128 14.26 0.23 3.95
CA LYS A 128 14.51 -0.41 2.64
C LYS A 128 15.13 -1.79 2.81
N GLU A 129 16.15 -1.92 3.65
CA GLU A 129 16.80 -3.20 3.95
C GLU A 129 15.84 -4.14 4.69
N ILE A 130 15.10 -3.63 5.68
CA ILE A 130 14.11 -4.42 6.42
C ILE A 130 13.03 -4.97 5.48
N ASN A 131 12.58 -4.18 4.50
CA ASN A 131 11.67 -4.66 3.46
C ASN A 131 12.31 -5.80 2.65
N GLY A 132 13.54 -5.63 2.17
CA GLY A 132 14.26 -6.69 1.45
C GLY A 132 14.41 -7.99 2.24
N ILE A 133 14.63 -7.89 3.56
CA ILE A 133 14.79 -9.05 4.46
C ILE A 133 13.45 -9.73 4.77
N THR A 134 12.41 -8.93 5.03
CA THR A 134 11.15 -9.43 5.61
C THR A 134 10.01 -9.57 4.60
N GLY A 135 10.13 -8.97 3.42
CA GLY A 135 9.08 -8.93 2.40
C GLY A 135 7.87 -8.05 2.73
N PHE A 136 7.86 -7.35 3.88
CA PHE A 136 6.77 -6.45 4.22
C PHE A 136 6.92 -5.09 3.53
N GLY A 137 5.79 -4.56 3.06
CA GLY A 137 5.72 -3.21 2.53
C GLY A 137 6.14 -2.16 3.57
N LYS A 138 6.72 -1.05 3.08
CA LYS A 138 7.24 0.06 3.90
C LYS A 138 6.21 0.59 4.91
N THR A 139 4.93 0.67 4.51
CA THR A 139 3.84 1.11 5.39
C THR A 139 3.68 0.20 6.59
N THR A 140 3.70 -1.12 6.40
CA THR A 140 3.57 -2.09 7.49
C THR A 140 4.75 -1.98 8.45
N ILE A 141 5.97 -1.92 7.92
CA ILE A 141 7.19 -1.77 8.73
C ILE A 141 7.10 -0.50 9.57
N ASN A 142 6.74 0.64 8.99
CA ASN A 142 6.63 1.90 9.71
C ASN A 142 5.59 1.85 10.83
N ARG A 143 4.44 1.19 10.64
CA ARG A 143 3.42 1.06 11.69
C ARG A 143 3.89 0.16 12.84
N VAL A 144 4.68 -0.88 12.55
CA VAL A 144 5.34 -1.71 13.59
C VAL A 144 6.37 -0.89 14.37
N LEU A 145 7.20 -0.11 13.67
CA LEU A 145 8.22 0.76 14.27
C LEU A 145 7.64 1.93 15.07
N LYS A 146 6.44 2.41 14.71
CA LYS A 146 5.66 3.40 15.48
C LYS A 146 4.87 2.78 16.64
N ASN A 147 5.02 1.48 16.87
CA ASN A 147 4.28 0.74 17.89
C ASN A 147 2.75 0.68 17.70
N GLU A 148 2.24 1.02 16.51
CA GLU A 148 0.80 0.94 16.17
C GLU A 148 0.32 -0.50 15.94
N ARG A 149 1.26 -1.43 15.73
CA ARG A 149 0.98 -2.85 15.47
C ARG A 149 1.72 -3.69 16.48
N TYR A 150 1.00 -4.59 17.14
CA TYR A 150 1.51 -5.44 18.24
C TYR A 150 2.34 -4.63 19.24
N PRO A 151 1.70 -3.73 20.00
CA PRO A 151 2.39 -2.76 20.85
C PRO A 151 3.29 -3.45 21.87
N ASP A 152 4.56 -3.07 21.89
CA ASP A 152 5.48 -3.42 22.97
C ASP A 152 5.31 -2.39 24.09
N LYS A 153 5.06 -2.88 25.31
CA LYS A 153 4.91 -2.03 26.51
C LYS A 153 6.21 -1.30 26.87
N ASN A 154 7.35 -1.84 26.45
CA ASN A 154 8.68 -1.27 26.67
C ASN A 154 9.15 -0.40 25.49
N PHE A 155 8.26 -0.09 24.53
CA PHE A 155 8.61 0.76 23.40
C PHE A 155 8.85 2.20 23.84
N VAL A 156 10.10 2.66 23.68
CA VAL A 156 10.46 4.07 23.86
C VAL A 156 10.49 4.73 22.49
N TRP A 157 9.59 5.69 22.28
CA TRP A 157 9.61 6.50 21.07
C TRP A 157 10.89 7.33 21.01
N LYS A 158 11.71 7.12 19.97
CA LYS A 158 12.88 7.95 19.69
C LYS A 158 12.57 8.89 18.54
N LYS A 159 12.60 10.20 18.81
CA LYS A 159 12.52 11.25 17.79
C LYS A 159 13.67 11.08 16.79
N SER A 160 13.45 11.42 15.52
CA SER A 160 14.41 11.20 14.43
C SER A 160 15.81 11.79 14.75
N ARG A 161 16.87 11.10 14.31
CA ARG A 161 18.28 11.49 14.57
C ARG A 161 18.69 12.78 13.84
N ALA A 162 17.98 13.17 12.78
CA ALA A 162 18.25 14.39 12.01
C ALA A 162 17.65 15.66 12.65
N ASP A 163 16.67 15.49 13.54
CA ASP A 163 15.98 16.61 14.14
C ASP A 163 16.48 16.94 15.55
N ASN A 164 17.25 16.09 16.23
CA ASN A 164 17.60 16.33 17.63
C ASN A 164 18.90 17.12 17.79
N LEU A 165 18.80 18.35 18.31
CA LEU A 165 19.94 19.11 18.84
C LEU A 165 20.42 18.47 20.15
N THR A 166 21.73 18.44 20.36
CA THR A 166 22.32 18.00 21.64
C THR A 166 22.09 19.04 22.74
N GLU A 167 22.20 18.64 24.00
CA GLU A 167 22.10 19.56 25.15
C GLU A 167 23.09 20.73 25.02
N ASN A 168 24.35 20.44 24.67
CA ASN A 168 25.35 21.48 24.42
C ASN A 168 24.96 22.46 23.31
N GLN A 169 24.30 21.99 22.24
CA GLN A 169 23.82 22.87 21.17
C GLN A 169 22.66 23.75 21.63
N VAL A 170 21.77 23.23 22.48
CA VAL A 170 20.65 23.98 23.07
C VAL A 170 21.18 25.05 24.03
N THR A 171 22.09 24.69 24.92
CA THR A 171 22.75 25.63 25.83
C THR A 171 23.47 26.72 25.05
N LYS A 172 24.18 26.36 23.97
CA LYS A 172 24.90 27.35 23.17
C LYS A 172 23.99 28.36 22.48
N ILE A 173 22.82 27.93 22.02
CA ILE A 173 21.81 28.83 21.43
C ILE A 173 21.34 29.86 22.46
N ARG A 174 21.12 29.44 23.71
CA ARG A 174 20.67 30.31 24.80
C ARG A 174 21.76 31.30 25.21
N GLU A 175 23.00 30.83 25.39
CA GLU A 175 24.16 31.71 25.66
C GLU A 175 24.34 32.79 24.59
N LEU A 176 24.21 32.44 23.30
CA LEU A 176 24.32 33.40 22.21
C LEU A 176 23.20 34.44 22.26
N HIS A 177 21.98 34.02 22.59
CA HIS A 177 20.85 34.93 22.76
C HIS A 177 21.05 35.86 23.95
N ASP A 178 21.50 35.33 25.10
CA ASP A 178 21.75 36.12 26.32
C ASP A 178 22.93 37.09 26.13
N ALA A 179 23.88 36.75 25.26
CA ALA A 179 24.94 37.66 24.79
C ALA A 179 24.45 38.74 23.80
N GLY A 180 23.16 38.76 23.46
CA GLY A 180 22.53 39.79 22.63
C GLY A 180 22.48 39.49 21.13
N HIS A 181 22.87 38.31 20.68
CA HIS A 181 22.79 37.95 19.26
C HIS A 181 21.34 37.84 18.79
N GLN A 182 21.06 38.39 17.62
CA GLN A 182 19.75 38.27 16.99
C GLN A 182 19.53 36.87 16.42
N ASN A 183 18.29 36.40 16.39
CA ASN A 183 17.94 35.04 15.96
C ASN A 183 18.55 34.62 14.61
N HIS A 184 18.64 35.54 13.64
CA HIS A 184 19.21 35.26 12.33
C HIS A 184 20.74 35.08 12.35
N GLU A 185 21.43 35.73 13.28
CA GLU A 185 22.87 35.57 13.51
C GLU A 185 23.16 34.21 14.16
N ILE A 186 22.37 33.83 15.17
CA ILE A 186 22.44 32.51 15.81
C ILE A 186 22.24 31.39 14.78
N CYS A 187 21.31 31.57 13.83
CA CYS A 187 21.10 30.62 12.73
C CYS A 187 22.34 30.46 11.84
N ARG A 188 23.02 31.56 11.51
CA ARG A 188 24.24 31.55 10.68
C ARG A 188 25.41 30.91 11.42
N ILE A 189 25.59 31.24 12.70
CA ILE A 189 26.66 30.71 13.56
C ILE A 189 26.52 29.21 13.77
N MET A 190 25.29 28.76 14.06
CA MET A 190 25.04 27.35 14.43
C MET A 190 24.69 26.46 13.23
N GLY A 191 24.38 27.03 12.06
CA GLY A 191 23.89 26.27 10.89
C GLY A 191 22.50 25.65 11.12
N ILE A 192 21.68 26.25 11.98
CA ILE A 192 20.38 25.72 12.41
C ILE A 192 19.25 26.55 11.80
N LYS A 193 18.14 25.87 11.44
CA LYS A 193 16.93 26.54 10.91
C LYS A 193 16.31 27.47 11.95
N ALA A 194 15.90 28.67 11.52
CA ALA A 194 15.28 29.70 12.37
C ALA A 194 14.11 29.22 13.24
N ARG A 195 13.29 28.31 12.73
CA ARG A 195 12.19 27.70 13.49
C ARG A 195 12.67 27.00 14.76
N ARG A 196 13.82 26.31 14.71
CA ARG A 196 14.35 25.53 15.83
C ARG A 196 14.96 26.42 16.91
N VAL A 197 15.69 27.46 16.49
CA VAL A 197 16.20 28.51 17.39
C VAL A 197 15.02 29.16 18.14
N ALA A 198 13.98 29.57 17.41
CA ALA A 198 12.79 30.16 18.03
C ALA A 198 12.06 29.20 18.99
N ASP A 199 11.90 27.92 18.64
CA ASP A 199 11.25 26.94 19.50
C ASP A 199 12.04 26.68 20.81
N ILE A 200 13.38 26.76 20.77
CA ILE A 200 14.27 26.62 21.93
C ILE A 200 14.18 27.83 22.85
N LEU A 201 14.26 29.04 22.28
CA LEU A 201 14.17 30.28 23.05
C LEU A 201 12.78 30.46 23.68
N LYS A 202 11.73 29.88 23.07
CA LYS A 202 10.38 29.79 23.63
C LYS A 202 10.18 28.62 24.61
N ASN A 203 11.23 27.83 24.87
CA ASN A 203 11.19 26.65 25.74
C ASN A 203 10.11 25.61 25.33
N ILE A 204 9.74 25.54 24.04
CA ILE A 204 8.67 24.65 23.52
C ILE A 204 9.21 23.24 23.32
N ASN A 205 10.32 23.16 22.58
CA ASN A 205 11.07 21.93 22.35
C ASN A 205 12.38 22.13 23.14
N TYR A 206 12.77 21.16 23.98
CA TYR A 206 13.90 21.26 24.93
C TYR A 206 13.61 22.09 26.19
N LYS A 207 12.66 21.60 27.01
CA LYS A 207 12.26 22.24 28.27
C LYS A 207 13.41 22.24 29.27
N ASP A 208 13.69 23.40 29.82
CA ASP A 208 14.60 23.61 30.94
C ASP A 208 13.88 24.44 32.00
N SER A 209 13.87 23.96 33.24
CA SER A 209 13.18 24.61 34.37
C SER A 209 13.84 25.92 34.78
N ASP A 210 15.14 26.05 34.50
CA ASP A 210 15.96 27.14 35.00
C ASP A 210 16.17 28.22 33.92
N TYR A 211 15.60 28.02 32.73
CA TYR A 211 15.68 28.97 31.62
C TYR A 211 14.48 29.93 31.61
N ASP A 212 14.75 31.18 31.96
CA ASP A 212 13.77 32.27 31.94
C ASP A 212 13.41 32.67 30.51
N VAL A 213 12.13 32.55 30.16
CA VAL A 213 11.62 32.86 28.82
C VAL A 213 11.39 34.37 28.73
N THR A 214 12.49 35.12 28.61
CA THR A 214 12.47 36.59 28.48
C THR A 214 11.98 37.06 27.11
N TRP A 215 11.96 36.17 26.11
CA TRP A 215 11.58 36.50 24.74
C TRP A 215 10.15 36.07 24.39
N ILE A 216 9.23 37.03 24.44
CA ILE A 216 7.89 36.93 23.85
C ILE A 216 7.89 37.79 22.58
N PRO A 217 7.73 37.22 21.38
CA PRO A 217 7.62 38.04 20.17
C PRO A 217 6.38 38.91 20.24
N GLU A 218 6.52 40.22 20.03
CA GLU A 218 5.39 41.14 19.91
C GLU A 218 4.40 40.63 18.82
N PRO A 219 3.10 40.58 19.11
CA PRO A 219 2.09 40.25 18.10
C PRO A 219 2.18 41.25 16.94
N GLY A 220 2.46 40.77 15.73
CA GLY A 220 2.37 41.58 14.50
C GLY A 220 3.67 41.88 13.75
N LYS A 221 4.85 41.51 14.26
CA LYS A 221 6.09 41.61 13.46
C LYS A 221 6.35 40.31 12.68
N SER A 222 5.54 40.06 11.65
CA SER A 222 5.99 39.15 10.58
C SER A 222 7.19 39.81 9.90
N ALA A 223 8.30 39.08 9.79
CA ALA A 223 9.52 39.53 9.11
C ALA A 223 9.18 40.25 7.80
N ALA A 224 9.30 41.58 7.81
CA ALA A 224 9.26 42.36 6.59
C ALA A 224 10.38 41.80 5.70
N ARG A 225 10.03 41.28 4.52
CA ARG A 225 10.99 41.06 3.46
C ARG A 225 11.56 42.42 3.11
N SER A 226 12.79 42.69 3.54
CA SER A 226 13.60 43.78 2.98
C SER A 226 13.72 43.54 1.48
N LYS A 227 13.42 44.56 0.69
CA LYS A 227 13.66 44.60 -0.77
C LYS A 227 15.15 44.54 -1.06
#